data_AF-A0A9D6J5Z2-F1
#
_entry.id   AF-A0A9D6J5Z2-F1
#
_cell.length_a   1.000
_cell.length_b   1.000
_cell.length_c   1.000
_cell.angle_alpha   90.00
_cell.angle_beta   90.00
_cell.angle_gamma   90.00
#
_symmetry.space_group_name_H-M   'P 1'
#
loop_
_entity.id
_entity.type
_entity.pdbx_description
1 polymer ?
#
loop_
_entity_poly.entity_id
_entity_poly.type
_entity_poly.pdbx_seq_one_letter_code
_entity_poly.pdbx_strand_id
1 'polypeptide(L)'
;NENLTELSKLVETVMDKWLSFSNKFSINPPEFAKADPAWRQKMAEAAERVGEIRKKIDTRNYHDAHNAVLSLSQFLIKFFDSSSISPLKKSFLIGAELFSEMELSLSASDTIKFHLSLASTTQLMATYTPLLSTDSRQIWNHINYSLKVLNAMVSTSPVIVDPNATNLLKNVTEDYLDLRTRILVSQWFPQISIPVGSFSNGENQ
;
A
#
# COMPACT_ATOMS: atom_id res chain seq x y z
N ASN A 1 -3.73 -2.68 26.20
CA ASN A 1 -3.07 -1.37 26.35
C ASN A 1 -1.74 -1.29 25.63
N GLU A 2 -0.83 -2.27 25.72
CA GLU A 2 0.44 -2.26 24.98
C GLU A 2 0.28 -2.11 23.45
N ASN A 3 -0.61 -2.88 22.81
CA ASN A 3 -0.83 -2.81 21.35
C ASN A 3 -1.29 -1.43 20.84
N LEU A 4 -2.08 -0.68 21.62
CA LEU A 4 -2.48 0.69 21.26
C LEU A 4 -1.31 1.68 21.38
N THR A 5 -0.39 1.40 22.30
CA THR A 5 0.80 2.22 22.54
C THR A 5 1.83 2.02 21.42
N GLU A 6 1.98 0.79 20.93
CA GLU A 6 2.84 0.50 19.78
C GLU A 6 2.29 1.04 18.46
N LEU A 7 0.97 0.91 18.23
CA LEU A 7 0.33 1.47 17.04
C LEU A 7 0.45 3.00 17.00
N SER A 8 0.25 3.67 18.13
CA SER A 8 0.44 5.12 18.25
C SER A 8 1.87 5.53 17.89
N LYS A 9 2.88 4.83 18.40
CA LYS A 9 4.30 5.10 18.12
C LYS A 9 4.66 4.85 16.65
N LEU A 10 4.11 3.82 16.02
CA LEU A 10 4.34 3.53 14.61
C LEU A 10 3.78 4.65 13.73
N VAL A 11 2.56 5.11 14.04
CA VAL A 11 1.88 6.18 13.32
C VAL A 11 2.60 7.52 13.50
N GLU A 12 3.04 7.85 14.72
CA GLU A 12 3.91 9.01 14.97
C GLU A 12 5.21 8.94 14.17
N THR A 13 5.88 7.78 14.16
CA THR A 13 7.14 7.59 13.42
C THR A 13 6.94 7.80 11.91
N VAL A 14 5.85 7.28 11.35
CA VAL A 14 5.51 7.47 9.93
C VAL A 14 5.27 8.95 9.63
N MET A 15 4.54 9.66 10.49
CA MET A 15 4.28 11.09 10.32
C MET A 15 5.54 11.94 10.44
N ASP A 16 6.43 11.63 11.39
CA ASP A 16 7.70 12.34 11.56
C ASP A 16 8.66 12.10 10.40
N LYS A 17 8.70 10.87 9.86
CA LYS A 17 9.45 10.56 8.64
C LYS A 17 8.88 11.28 7.43
N TRP A 18 7.55 11.41 7.34
CA TRP A 18 6.90 12.16 6.26
C TRP A 18 7.20 13.66 6.34
N LEU A 19 7.12 14.27 7.53
CA LEU A 19 7.48 15.67 7.73
C LEU A 19 8.95 15.93 7.40
N SER A 20 9.84 15.04 7.82
CA SER A 20 11.27 15.10 7.49
C SER A 20 11.50 15.00 5.99
N PHE A 21 10.79 14.11 5.30
CA PHE A 21 10.81 13.99 3.84
C PHE A 21 10.29 15.28 3.16
N SER A 22 9.15 15.80 3.59
CA SER A 22 8.56 17.02 3.04
C SER A 22 9.48 18.23 3.19
N ASN A 23 10.06 18.42 4.38
CA ASN A 23 11.00 19.50 4.65
C ASN A 23 12.28 19.38 3.81
N LYS A 24 12.83 18.17 3.66
CA LYS A 24 14.04 17.94 2.87
C LYS A 24 13.83 18.19 1.39
N PHE A 25 12.72 17.71 0.83
CA PHE A 25 12.50 17.71 -0.61
C PHE A 25 11.65 18.88 -1.12
N SER A 26 11.04 19.70 -0.27
CA SER A 26 10.37 20.95 -0.68
C SER A 26 11.38 22.00 -1.18
N ILE A 27 12.56 22.05 -0.58
CA ILE A 27 13.64 22.98 -0.93
C ILE A 27 14.51 22.40 -2.04
N ASN A 28 14.82 21.10 -1.95
CA ASN A 28 15.60 20.36 -2.96
C ASN A 28 14.78 19.20 -3.55
N PRO A 29 13.96 19.45 -4.59
CA PRO A 29 13.24 18.38 -5.27
C PRO A 29 14.20 17.32 -5.84
N PRO A 30 13.83 16.02 -5.78
CA PRO A 30 14.55 14.98 -6.49
C PRO A 30 14.49 15.22 -8.01
N GLU A 31 15.44 14.65 -8.78
CA GLU A 31 15.62 14.95 -10.21
C GLU A 31 14.33 14.86 -11.04
N PHE A 32 13.50 13.84 -10.80
CA PHE A 32 12.24 13.65 -11.52
C PHE A 32 11.18 14.72 -11.25
N ALA A 33 11.37 15.52 -10.20
CA ALA A 33 10.43 16.52 -9.70
C ALA A 33 10.93 17.96 -9.87
N LYS A 34 12.20 18.16 -10.28
CA LYS A 34 12.75 19.50 -10.53
C LYS A 34 11.98 20.26 -11.61
N ALA A 35 11.39 19.54 -12.56
CA ALA A 35 10.59 20.10 -13.65
C ALA A 35 9.12 20.32 -13.28
N ASP A 36 8.67 19.94 -12.08
CA ASP A 36 7.29 20.13 -11.64
C ASP A 36 7.13 21.49 -10.92
N PRO A 37 6.51 22.50 -11.57
CA PRO A 37 6.34 23.82 -10.97
C PRO A 37 5.41 23.80 -9.74
N ALA A 38 4.55 22.79 -9.62
CA ALA A 38 3.63 22.62 -8.48
C ALA A 38 4.24 21.83 -7.32
N TRP A 39 5.50 21.38 -7.43
CA TRP A 39 6.14 20.50 -6.45
C TRP A 39 6.08 21.03 -5.02
N ARG A 40 6.46 22.31 -4.82
CA ARG A 40 6.45 22.94 -3.49
C ARG A 40 5.05 23.00 -2.89
N GLN A 41 4.05 23.38 -3.69
CA GLN A 41 2.67 23.44 -3.25
C GLN A 41 2.16 22.06 -2.83
N LYS A 42 2.39 21.06 -3.67
CA LYS A 42 1.97 19.69 -3.38
C LYS A 42 2.63 19.11 -2.12
N MET A 43 3.91 19.43 -1.87
CA MET A 43 4.61 19.02 -0.65
C MET A 43 4.06 19.71 0.61
N ALA A 44 3.63 20.97 0.48
CA ALA A 44 2.95 21.69 1.55
C ALA A 44 1.56 21.10 1.84
N GLU A 45 0.76 20.80 0.81
CA GLU A 45 -0.54 20.13 0.96
C GLU A 45 -0.40 18.73 1.60
N ALA A 46 0.65 17.99 1.27
CA ALA A 46 0.95 16.72 1.92
C ALA A 46 1.26 16.88 3.41
N ALA A 47 2.02 17.91 3.77
CA ALA A 47 2.38 18.20 5.16
C ALA A 47 1.17 18.64 5.99
N GLU A 48 0.29 19.47 5.42
CA GLU A 48 -0.96 19.89 6.05
C GLU A 48 -1.86 18.68 6.36
N ARG A 49 -2.03 17.78 5.39
CA ARG A 49 -2.80 16.53 5.58
C ARG A 49 -2.24 15.66 6.70
N VAL A 50 -0.91 15.57 6.83
CA VAL A 50 -0.26 14.87 7.95
C VAL A 50 -0.50 15.58 9.29
N GLY A 51 -0.43 16.91 9.33
CA GLY A 51 -0.78 17.69 10.52
C GLY A 51 -2.24 17.45 10.97
N GLU A 52 -3.16 17.38 10.02
CA GLU A 52 -4.58 17.07 10.25
C GLU A 52 -4.78 15.66 10.81
N ILE A 53 -4.03 14.66 10.32
CA ILE A 53 -4.07 13.30 10.88
C ILE A 53 -3.58 13.30 12.33
N ARG A 54 -2.45 13.98 12.61
CA ARG A 54 -1.89 14.07 13.96
C ARG A 54 -2.89 14.68 14.95
N LYS A 55 -3.51 15.80 14.58
CA LYS A 55 -4.53 16.46 15.39
C LYS A 55 -5.72 15.54 15.71
N LYS A 56 -6.17 14.74 14.74
CA LYS A 56 -7.29 13.79 14.94
C LYS A 56 -6.89 12.64 15.87
N ILE A 57 -5.65 12.18 15.82
CA ILE A 57 -5.11 11.16 16.74
C ILE A 57 -4.97 11.73 18.15
N ASP A 58 -4.39 12.92 18.30
CA ASP A 58 -4.20 13.59 19.60
C ASP A 58 -5.53 13.83 20.32
N THR A 59 -6.59 14.13 19.55
CA THR A 59 -7.96 14.29 20.05
C THR A 59 -8.73 12.97 20.22
N ARG A 60 -8.06 11.82 20.03
CA ARG A 60 -8.62 10.45 20.12
C ARG A 60 -9.78 10.18 19.15
N ASN A 61 -9.88 10.94 18.07
CA ASN A 61 -10.84 10.70 17.00
C ASN A 61 -10.24 9.74 15.95
N TYR A 62 -10.15 8.46 16.32
CA TYR A 62 -9.44 7.46 15.54
C TYR A 62 -10.13 7.09 14.22
N HIS A 63 -11.46 7.17 14.15
CA HIS A 63 -12.22 6.91 12.92
C HIS A 63 -11.89 7.97 11.85
N ASP A 64 -11.93 9.25 12.22
CA ASP A 64 -11.63 10.31 11.27
C ASP A 64 -10.14 10.41 10.97
N ALA A 65 -9.27 10.04 11.91
CA ALA A 65 -7.84 9.87 11.66
C ALA A 65 -7.58 8.79 10.60
N HIS A 66 -8.24 7.64 10.72
CA HIS A 66 -8.15 6.56 9.73
C HIS A 66 -8.59 7.03 8.34
N ASN A 67 -9.74 7.71 8.24
CA ASN A 67 -10.21 8.27 6.96
C ASN A 67 -9.26 9.33 6.40
N ALA A 68 -8.65 10.15 7.25
CA ALA A 68 -7.66 11.13 6.84
C ALA A 68 -6.36 10.48 6.34
N VAL A 69 -5.93 9.35 6.93
CA VAL A 69 -4.80 8.54 6.42
C VAL A 69 -5.09 7.97 5.04
N LEU A 70 -6.30 7.44 4.82
CA LEU A 70 -6.71 6.94 3.51
C LEU A 70 -6.77 8.07 2.47
N SER A 71 -7.28 9.25 2.85
CA SER A 71 -7.30 10.43 1.99
C SER A 71 -5.89 10.92 1.65
N LEU A 72 -4.95 10.89 2.62
CA LEU A 72 -3.54 11.17 2.36
C LEU A 72 -2.96 10.16 1.37
N SER A 73 -3.24 8.86 1.52
CA SER A 73 -2.80 7.82 0.59
C SER A 73 -3.25 8.12 -0.85
N GLN A 74 -4.53 8.42 -1.05
CA GLN A 74 -5.07 8.82 -2.36
C GLN A 74 -4.42 10.09 -2.92
N PHE A 75 -4.17 11.08 -2.06
CA PHE A 75 -3.46 12.30 -2.45
C PHE A 75 -2.03 12.00 -2.92
N LEU A 76 -1.30 11.14 -2.19
CA LEU A 76 0.07 10.75 -2.56
C LEU A 76 0.11 9.97 -3.87
N ILE A 77 -0.91 9.17 -4.16
CA ILE A 77 -1.05 8.47 -5.44
C ILE A 77 -1.17 9.49 -6.58
N LYS A 78 -2.08 10.47 -6.48
CA LYS A 78 -2.25 11.54 -7.47
C LYS A 78 -1.00 12.43 -7.60
N PHE A 79 -0.37 12.75 -6.47
CA PHE A 79 0.89 13.49 -6.41
C PHE A 79 1.94 12.82 -7.29
N PHE A 80 2.11 11.52 -7.13
CA PHE A 80 3.09 10.73 -7.84
C PHE A 80 2.70 10.46 -9.31
N ASP A 81 1.42 10.35 -9.64
CA ASP A 81 0.96 10.20 -11.03
C ASP A 81 1.32 11.39 -11.94
N SER A 82 1.38 12.60 -11.37
CA SER A 82 1.77 13.82 -12.08
C SER A 82 3.29 13.95 -12.32
N SER A 83 4.09 13.09 -11.68
CA SER A 83 5.54 13.06 -11.83
C SER A 83 5.99 11.97 -12.81
N SER A 84 7.23 12.06 -13.32
CA SER A 84 7.87 11.18 -14.32
C SER A 84 8.13 9.75 -13.81
N ILE A 85 7.15 9.17 -13.12
CA ILE A 85 7.18 7.84 -12.54
C ILE A 85 7.03 6.81 -13.64
N SER A 86 7.84 5.76 -13.58
CA SER A 86 7.77 4.67 -14.54
C SER A 86 6.36 4.04 -14.55
N PRO A 87 5.87 3.55 -15.70
CA PRO A 87 4.54 2.92 -15.79
C PRO A 87 4.30 1.83 -14.75
N LEU A 88 5.34 1.06 -14.40
CA LEU A 88 5.27 0.04 -13.36
C LEU A 88 5.06 0.62 -11.95
N LYS A 89 5.76 1.72 -11.61
CA LYS A 89 5.56 2.36 -10.31
C LYS A 89 4.18 3.00 -10.22
N LYS A 90 3.63 3.53 -11.32
CA LYS A 90 2.23 3.99 -11.39
C LYS A 90 1.25 2.86 -11.18
N SER A 91 1.48 1.69 -11.80
CA SER A 91 0.58 0.55 -11.60
C SER A 91 0.60 0.04 -10.15
N PHE A 92 1.70 0.19 -9.41
CA PHE A 92 1.71 -0.09 -7.96
C PHE A 92 0.88 0.90 -7.13
N LEU A 93 0.79 2.15 -7.55
CA LEU A 93 -0.05 3.15 -6.89
C LEU A 93 -1.54 2.84 -7.13
N ILE A 94 -1.90 2.49 -8.37
CA ILE A 94 -3.25 2.05 -8.72
C ILE A 94 -3.66 0.83 -7.89
N GLY A 95 -2.78 -0.16 -7.72
CA GLY A 95 -3.12 -1.31 -6.88
C GLY A 95 -3.35 -0.94 -5.42
N ALA A 96 -2.52 -0.07 -4.83
CA ALA A 96 -2.74 0.42 -3.48
C ALA A 96 -4.07 1.19 -3.33
N GLU A 97 -4.48 1.96 -4.35
CA GLU A 97 -5.78 2.61 -4.40
C GLU A 97 -6.92 1.57 -4.36
N LEU A 98 -6.86 0.56 -5.22
CA LEU A 98 -7.88 -0.48 -5.30
C LEU A 98 -8.04 -1.27 -3.99
N PHE A 99 -6.94 -1.57 -3.29
CA PHE A 99 -7.01 -2.19 -1.95
C PHE A 99 -7.65 -1.25 -0.93
N SER A 100 -7.28 0.03 -0.94
CA SER A 100 -7.91 1.04 -0.05
C SER A 100 -9.41 1.20 -0.34
N GLU A 101 -9.81 1.14 -1.61
CA GLU A 101 -11.22 1.18 -2.01
C GLU A 101 -11.98 -0.05 -1.56
N MET A 102 -11.38 -1.25 -1.63
CA MET A 102 -12.00 -2.47 -1.09
C MET A 102 -12.20 -2.36 0.43
N GLU A 103 -11.23 -1.83 1.17
CA GLU A 103 -11.34 -1.64 2.63
C GLU A 103 -12.46 -0.65 3.00
N LEU A 104 -12.53 0.48 2.29
CA LEU A 104 -13.61 1.46 2.44
C LEU A 104 -14.97 0.85 2.10
N SER A 105 -15.04 0.08 1.02
CA SER A 105 -16.28 -0.53 0.55
C SER A 105 -16.78 -1.60 1.52
N LEU A 106 -15.90 -2.43 2.08
CA LEU A 106 -16.26 -3.37 3.16
C LEU A 106 -16.79 -2.61 4.39
N SER A 107 -16.09 -1.57 4.82
CA SER A 107 -16.48 -0.77 5.99
C SER A 107 -17.84 -0.09 5.80
N ALA A 108 -18.13 0.36 4.58
CA ALA A 108 -19.40 0.97 4.19
C ALA A 108 -20.49 -0.06 3.82
N SER A 109 -20.18 -1.36 3.81
CA SER A 109 -21.05 -2.43 3.28
C SER A 109 -21.50 -2.18 1.82
N ASP A 110 -20.69 -1.49 1.02
CA ASP A 110 -20.93 -1.26 -0.41
C ASP A 110 -20.36 -2.42 -1.24
N THR A 111 -21.16 -3.47 -1.37
CA THR A 111 -20.75 -4.70 -2.08
C THR A 111 -20.52 -4.47 -3.57
N ILE A 112 -21.24 -3.55 -4.20
CA ILE A 112 -21.08 -3.23 -5.62
C ILE A 112 -19.70 -2.63 -5.85
N LYS A 113 -19.34 -1.60 -5.09
CA LYS A 113 -18.03 -0.95 -5.22
C LYS A 113 -16.91 -1.90 -4.85
N PHE A 114 -17.10 -2.74 -3.82
CA PHE A 114 -16.14 -3.79 -3.47
C PHE A 114 -15.86 -4.73 -4.65
N HIS A 115 -16.90 -5.27 -5.30
CA HIS A 115 -16.73 -6.20 -6.42
C HIS A 115 -16.07 -5.54 -7.63
N LEU A 116 -16.35 -4.25 -7.89
CA LEU A 116 -15.66 -3.48 -8.94
C LEU A 116 -14.16 -3.35 -8.64
N SER A 117 -13.79 -2.89 -7.44
CA SER A 117 -12.38 -2.74 -7.05
C SER A 117 -11.66 -4.10 -7.01
N LEU A 118 -12.34 -5.18 -6.62
CA LEU A 118 -11.79 -6.55 -6.64
C LEU A 118 -11.52 -7.06 -8.06
N ALA A 119 -12.46 -6.82 -8.99
CA ALA A 119 -12.28 -7.19 -10.40
C ALA A 119 -11.10 -6.43 -11.03
N SER A 120 -11.02 -5.11 -10.79
CA SER A 120 -9.90 -4.28 -11.23
C SER A 120 -8.57 -4.72 -10.61
N THR A 121 -8.56 -5.11 -9.34
CA THR A 121 -7.37 -5.64 -8.67
C THR A 121 -6.91 -6.93 -9.33
N THR A 122 -7.83 -7.86 -9.59
CA THR A 122 -7.53 -9.14 -10.25
C THR A 122 -6.94 -8.92 -11.64
N GLN A 123 -7.50 -7.98 -12.41
CA GLN A 123 -6.98 -7.61 -13.72
C GLN A 123 -5.58 -7.00 -13.62
N LEU A 124 -5.35 -6.09 -12.67
CA LEU A 124 -4.04 -5.50 -12.42
C LEU A 124 -3.00 -6.57 -12.05
N MET A 125 -3.35 -7.51 -11.18
CA MET A 125 -2.45 -8.60 -10.77
C MET A 125 -1.99 -9.47 -11.95
N ALA A 126 -2.85 -9.68 -12.95
CA ALA A 126 -2.48 -10.40 -14.16
C ALA A 126 -1.37 -9.68 -14.95
N THR A 127 -1.30 -8.34 -14.90
CA THR A 127 -0.25 -7.55 -15.58
C THR A 127 1.14 -7.74 -14.97
N TYR A 128 1.24 -8.20 -13.72
CA TYR A 128 2.52 -8.46 -13.07
C TYR A 128 3.13 -9.82 -13.40
N THR A 129 2.34 -10.75 -13.95
CA THR A 129 2.79 -12.10 -14.34
C THR A 129 4.15 -12.14 -15.07
N PRO A 130 4.41 -11.31 -16.11
CA PRO A 130 5.70 -11.34 -16.81
C PRO A 130 6.88 -10.80 -16.00
N LEU A 131 6.63 -10.14 -14.87
CA LEU A 131 7.65 -9.53 -14.01
C LEU A 131 8.02 -10.41 -12.80
N LEU A 132 7.37 -11.56 -12.65
CA LEU A 132 7.54 -12.42 -11.47
C LEU A 132 8.81 -13.25 -11.56
N SER A 133 9.65 -13.14 -10.52
CA SER A 133 10.65 -14.15 -10.20
C SER A 133 10.01 -15.43 -9.64
N THR A 134 10.77 -16.51 -9.51
CA THR A 134 10.32 -17.76 -8.88
C THR A 134 9.77 -17.51 -7.47
N ASP A 135 10.48 -16.72 -6.65
CA ASP A 135 10.07 -16.41 -5.28
C ASP A 135 8.82 -15.51 -5.24
N SER A 136 8.69 -14.58 -6.18
CA SER A 136 7.53 -13.69 -6.29
C SER A 136 6.26 -14.44 -6.71
N ARG A 137 6.40 -15.58 -7.41
CA ARG A 137 5.27 -16.34 -7.94
C ARG A 137 4.43 -16.99 -6.83
N GLN A 138 5.05 -17.42 -5.73
CA GLN A 138 4.33 -17.99 -4.60
C GLN A 138 3.39 -16.97 -3.95
N ILE A 139 3.89 -15.75 -3.68
CA ILE A 139 3.09 -14.66 -3.11
C ILE A 139 2.00 -14.24 -4.08
N TRP A 140 2.32 -14.12 -5.38
CA TRP A 140 1.32 -13.81 -6.41
C TRP A 140 0.19 -14.85 -6.46
N ASN A 141 0.51 -16.15 -6.32
CA ASN A 141 -0.50 -17.21 -6.25
C ASN A 141 -1.38 -17.06 -5.00
N HIS A 142 -0.77 -16.77 -3.85
CA HIS A 142 -1.49 -16.57 -2.59
C HIS A 142 -2.44 -15.36 -2.68
N ILE A 143 -2.00 -14.25 -3.27
CA ILE A 143 -2.85 -13.07 -3.51
C ILE A 143 -4.06 -13.45 -4.37
N ASN A 144 -3.84 -14.09 -5.52
CA ASN A 144 -4.95 -14.45 -6.42
C ASN A 144 -5.93 -15.45 -5.80
N TYR A 145 -5.43 -16.37 -4.97
CA TYR A 145 -6.29 -17.27 -4.21
C TYR A 145 -7.12 -16.49 -3.20
N SER A 146 -6.50 -15.61 -2.41
CA SER A 146 -7.17 -14.80 -1.39
C SER A 146 -8.23 -13.88 -1.99
N LEU A 147 -7.96 -13.25 -3.15
CA LEU A 147 -8.96 -12.44 -3.87
C LEU A 147 -10.18 -13.27 -4.30
N LYS A 148 -10.00 -14.53 -4.73
CA LYS A 148 -11.11 -15.43 -5.06
C LYS A 148 -11.94 -15.79 -3.82
N VAL A 149 -11.27 -16.06 -2.70
CA VAL A 149 -11.93 -16.35 -1.42
C VAL A 149 -12.72 -15.14 -0.94
N LEU A 150 -12.12 -13.94 -0.97
CA LEU A 150 -12.79 -12.67 -0.64
C LEU A 150 -14.06 -12.46 -1.47
N ASN A 151 -13.98 -12.70 -2.78
CA ASN A 151 -15.14 -12.57 -3.66
C ASN A 151 -16.28 -13.51 -3.22
N ALA A 152 -15.97 -14.77 -2.89
CA ALA A 152 -16.96 -15.73 -2.42
C ALA A 152 -17.56 -15.35 -1.06
N MET A 153 -16.77 -14.83 -0.12
CA MET A 153 -17.24 -14.40 1.20
C MET A 153 -18.23 -13.23 1.08
N VAL A 154 -17.88 -12.20 0.31
CA VAL A 154 -18.74 -11.01 0.16
C VAL A 154 -20.01 -11.31 -0.63
N SER A 155 -19.97 -12.24 -1.59
CA SER A 155 -21.17 -12.67 -2.32
C SER A 155 -22.14 -13.51 -1.47
N THR A 156 -21.69 -14.12 -0.36
CA THR A 156 -22.53 -15.01 0.47
C THR A 156 -23.07 -14.35 1.73
N SER A 157 -22.50 -13.21 2.17
CA SER A 157 -23.02 -12.41 3.29
C SER A 157 -22.88 -10.92 3.01
N PRO A 158 -23.84 -10.31 2.28
CA PRO A 158 -23.75 -8.91 1.87
C PRO A 158 -24.02 -7.87 2.98
N VAL A 159 -24.34 -8.28 4.23
CA VAL A 159 -25.03 -7.39 5.21
C VAL A 159 -24.23 -7.11 6.48
N ILE A 160 -23.10 -7.77 6.73
CA ILE A 160 -22.26 -7.50 7.91
C ILE A 160 -20.81 -7.45 7.48
N VAL A 161 -20.05 -6.47 7.98
CA VAL A 161 -18.59 -6.44 7.91
C VAL A 161 -18.07 -7.73 8.53
N ASP A 162 -17.87 -8.77 7.72
CA ASP A 162 -17.38 -10.07 8.19
C ASP A 162 -15.93 -9.86 8.65
N PRO A 163 -15.63 -10.04 9.96
CA PRO A 163 -14.27 -9.87 10.46
C PRO A 163 -13.26 -10.75 9.73
N ASN A 164 -13.68 -11.90 9.21
CA ASN A 164 -12.82 -12.78 8.43
C ASN A 164 -12.51 -12.19 7.05
N ALA A 165 -13.47 -11.54 6.39
CA ALA A 165 -13.25 -10.85 5.13
C ALA A 165 -12.34 -9.63 5.32
N THR A 166 -12.53 -8.85 6.40
CA THR A 166 -11.65 -7.72 6.73
C THR A 166 -10.22 -8.17 7.03
N ASN A 167 -10.04 -9.23 7.82
CA ASN A 167 -8.72 -9.77 8.13
C ASN A 167 -8.04 -10.34 6.89
N LEU A 168 -8.79 -11.07 6.05
CA LEU A 168 -8.25 -11.61 4.80
C LEU A 168 -7.84 -10.48 3.84
N LEU A 169 -8.64 -9.41 3.74
CA LEU A 169 -8.30 -8.24 2.93
C LEU A 169 -7.00 -7.59 3.40
N LYS A 170 -6.83 -7.43 4.72
CA LYS A 170 -5.60 -6.90 5.29
C LYS A 170 -4.38 -7.77 4.94
N ASN A 171 -4.49 -9.09 5.10
CA ASN A 171 -3.39 -10.02 4.79
C ASN A 171 -3.01 -9.96 3.31
N VAL A 172 -3.98 -9.92 2.40
CA VAL A 172 -3.68 -9.82 0.96
C VAL A 172 -3.10 -8.46 0.58
N THR A 173 -3.46 -7.38 1.29
CA THR A 173 -2.81 -6.07 1.14
C THR A 173 -1.35 -6.12 1.58
N GLU A 174 -1.03 -6.81 2.68
CA GLU A 174 0.35 -7.01 3.13
C GLU A 174 1.17 -7.82 2.11
N ASP A 175 0.60 -8.91 1.59
CA ASP A 175 1.23 -9.71 0.52
C ASP A 175 1.47 -8.90 -0.75
N TYR A 176 0.53 -8.02 -1.11
CA TYR A 176 0.67 -7.13 -2.25
C TYR A 176 1.87 -6.18 -2.10
N LEU A 177 2.07 -5.64 -0.88
CA LEU A 177 3.22 -4.79 -0.58
C LEU A 177 4.55 -5.56 -0.62
N ASP A 178 4.57 -6.83 -0.19
CA ASP A 178 5.74 -7.71 -0.34
C ASP A 178 6.01 -8.00 -1.83
N LEU A 179 4.97 -8.37 -2.58
CA LEU A 179 5.08 -8.62 -4.02
C LEU A 179 5.68 -7.42 -4.77
N ARG A 180 5.16 -6.22 -4.49
CA ARG A 180 5.70 -4.97 -5.03
C ARG A 180 7.19 -4.83 -4.74
N THR A 181 7.59 -5.05 -3.49
CA THR A 181 8.99 -4.93 -3.07
C THR A 181 9.87 -5.91 -3.85
N ARG A 182 9.43 -7.16 -4.02
CA ARG A 182 10.18 -8.18 -4.75
C ARG A 182 10.31 -7.88 -6.24
N ILE A 183 9.24 -7.39 -6.88
CA ILE A 183 9.29 -6.98 -8.30
C ILE A 183 10.23 -5.77 -8.49
N LEU A 184 10.25 -4.83 -7.55
CA LEU A 184 11.17 -3.69 -7.63
C LEU A 184 12.63 -4.12 -7.42
N VAL A 185 12.89 -5.03 -6.48
CA VAL A 185 14.24 -5.56 -6.23
C VAL A 185 14.76 -6.33 -7.44
N SER A 186 13.94 -7.16 -8.10
CA SER A 186 14.37 -7.89 -9.29
C SER A 186 14.70 -6.96 -10.47
N GLN A 187 14.04 -5.80 -10.58
CA GLN A 187 14.39 -4.78 -11.57
C GLN A 187 15.71 -4.06 -11.26
N TRP A 188 16.00 -3.80 -9.98
CA TRP A 188 17.23 -3.13 -9.57
C TRP A 188 18.44 -4.07 -9.59
N PHE A 189 18.21 -5.38 -9.42
CA PHE A 189 19.25 -6.39 -9.35
C PHE A 189 18.90 -7.63 -10.20
N PRO A 190 18.92 -7.52 -11.55
CA PRO A 190 18.50 -8.60 -12.46
C PRO A 190 19.37 -9.87 -12.40
N GLN A 191 20.47 -9.85 -11.65
CA GLN A 191 21.44 -10.96 -11.52
C GLN A 191 21.35 -11.68 -10.17
N ILE A 192 20.49 -11.25 -9.23
CA ILE A 192 20.32 -11.96 -7.94
C ILE A 192 19.19 -12.98 -8.09
N SER A 193 19.50 -14.09 -8.74
CA SER A 193 18.80 -15.34 -8.42
C SER A 193 19.24 -15.74 -7.01
N ILE A 194 18.42 -15.50 -5.99
CA ILE A 194 18.65 -16.09 -4.66
C ILE A 194 18.41 -17.59 -4.85
N PRO A 195 19.44 -18.46 -4.78
CA PRO A 195 19.21 -19.87 -4.87
C PRO A 195 18.45 -20.30 -3.62
N VAL A 196 17.31 -20.96 -3.81
CA VAL A 196 16.64 -21.68 -2.74
C VAL A 196 17.58 -22.81 -2.31
N GLY A 197 18.31 -22.62 -1.20
CA GLY A 197 19.04 -23.71 -0.55
C GLY A 197 20.51 -23.50 -0.16
N SER A 198 20.93 -22.34 0.34
CA SER A 198 22.25 -22.21 1.00
C SER A 198 22.17 -21.63 2.40
N PHE A 199 21.36 -22.24 3.26
CA PHE A 199 21.77 -22.49 4.64
C PHE A 199 22.30 -23.92 4.70
N SER A 200 23.45 -24.17 4.06
CA SER A 200 24.27 -25.30 4.46
C SER A 200 24.87 -24.93 5.81
N ASN A 201 24.49 -25.66 6.85
CA ASN A 201 25.26 -25.74 8.08
C ASN A 201 26.73 -26.01 7.72
N GLY A 202 27.56 -25.00 7.91
CA GLY A 202 29.01 -25.10 7.87
C GLY A 202 29.51 -24.96 9.30
N GLU A 203 29.91 -26.10 9.87
CA GLU A 203 30.56 -26.23 11.16
C GLU A 203 31.90 -25.46 11.24
N ASN A 204 32.34 -25.29 12.49
CA ASN A 204 33.69 -25.05 13.00
C ASN A 204 34.12 -23.60 13.26
N GLN A 205 33.92 -23.16 14.51
CA GLN A 205 35.01 -23.06 15.50
C GLN A 205 34.49 -23.39 16.90
#